data_AF-A0A849BJD8-F1
#
_entry.id   AF-A0A849BJD8-F1
#
_cell.length_a   1.000
_cell.length_b   1.000
_cell.length_c   1.000
_cell.angle_alpha   90.00
_cell.angle_beta   90.00
_cell.angle_gamma   90.00
#
_symmetry.space_group_name_H-M   'P 1'
#
loop_
_entity.id
_entity.type
_entity.pdbx_description
1 polymer ?
#
loop_
_entity_poly.entity_id
_entity_poly.type
_entity_poly.pdbx_seq_one_letter_code
_entity_poly.pdbx_strand_id
1 'polypeptide(L)'
;MEFVRKQYRQARGDGFVGFLDDIGIAQTEGGPVLRLRGWAKVEAGAVRSVNCYDTTLDALSGRVAEFFERSDLPEGALAFEKDVALLPGGSTEAHDYGMLVEAEDGRLFPIYHHSPKNVQIELDGRCNLRCVICPQAFGVHSGPLSSEDLELLRPMLLQCECIEINHQGESLLSPKLGELLDMIPPHKYIAFNTNGTALKSKVARRLLENSPPVRNISISIDAPSEESFYKVRGTSLATIMKNVIAFKEARDAAGLHFPRIMITCTVMNEFMEEVHGVVAHAAKLDGMFRYWPLVGSGLHGGESWVTPFHGTTSNFNYDEQIPRDGRRWHAMAQRIAAEAERLGVTVVDAFQYSWGGEEDGAFAPINKEGVKDCPLIHRQHFFNANGNAQMCCVQTAPLFNWREVGPMNFDRHPAVIEARSDAIRGIIPKGCSGASCSYIAGELAPSATTKPLTYIERKFI
;
A
#
# COMPACT_ATOMS: atom_id res chain seq x y z
N MET A 1 34.75 22.57 -11.86
CA MET A 1 33.41 22.84 -11.32
C MET A 1 32.66 23.94 -12.06
N GLU A 2 33.19 25.16 -12.22
CA GLU A 2 32.50 26.25 -12.95
C GLU A 2 32.19 25.92 -14.42
N PHE A 3 33.10 25.23 -15.11
CA PHE A 3 32.90 24.80 -16.50
C PHE A 3 31.69 23.84 -16.66
N VAL A 4 31.58 22.84 -15.79
CA VAL A 4 30.47 21.87 -15.78
C VAL A 4 29.15 22.55 -15.40
N ARG A 5 29.18 23.45 -14.41
CA ARG A 5 28.02 24.25 -14.01
C ARG A 5 27.51 25.17 -15.13
N LYS A 6 28.41 25.68 -15.98
CA LYS A 6 28.08 26.52 -17.14
C LYS A 6 27.43 25.70 -18.26
N GLN A 7 27.94 24.51 -18.56
CA GLN A 7 27.34 23.59 -19.56
C GLN A 7 25.96 23.08 -19.11
N TYR A 8 25.79 22.77 -17.82
CA TYR A 8 24.52 22.32 -17.27
C TYR A 8 23.42 23.39 -17.32
N ARG A 9 23.75 24.66 -17.02
CA ARG A 9 22.81 25.80 -17.14
C ARG A 9 22.44 26.09 -18.60
N GLN A 10 23.40 26.02 -19.52
CA GLN A 10 23.14 26.20 -20.95
C GLN A 10 22.22 25.12 -21.55
N ALA A 11 22.29 23.88 -21.04
CA ALA A 11 21.45 22.78 -21.52
C ALA A 11 19.97 22.88 -21.12
N ARG A 12 19.63 23.63 -20.05
CA ARG A 12 18.24 23.77 -19.55
C ARG A 12 17.67 25.19 -19.60
N GLY A 13 18.42 26.14 -20.16
CA GLY A 13 18.03 27.54 -20.28
C GLY A 13 18.36 28.37 -19.02
N ASP A 14 18.79 29.61 -19.25
CA ASP A 14 19.18 30.54 -18.17
C ASP A 14 17.94 31.01 -17.40
N GLY A 15 17.64 30.31 -16.31
CA GLY A 15 16.51 30.58 -15.42
C GLY A 15 16.22 29.48 -14.39
N PHE A 16 16.81 28.29 -14.55
CA PHE A 16 16.58 27.15 -13.66
C PHE A 16 17.61 27.11 -12.50
N VAL A 17 17.12 27.11 -11.25
CA VAL A 17 17.93 26.83 -10.03
C VAL A 17 17.51 25.46 -9.50
N GLY A 18 18.11 24.39 -10.05
CA GLY A 18 17.98 23.02 -9.54
C GLY A 18 19.18 22.64 -8.65
N PHE A 19 18.95 21.75 -7.68
CA PHE A 19 19.94 21.33 -6.69
C PHE A 19 21.18 20.71 -7.35
N LEU A 20 22.35 21.28 -7.05
CA LEU A 20 23.66 20.90 -7.55
C LEU A 20 24.41 19.99 -6.56
N ASP A 21 23.66 19.31 -5.67
CA ASP A 21 24.21 18.53 -4.56
C ASP A 21 24.58 17.09 -4.94
N ASP A 22 24.24 16.64 -6.16
CA ASP A 22 24.49 15.26 -6.62
C ASP A 22 25.81 15.06 -7.38
N ILE A 23 26.70 16.07 -7.42
CA ILE A 23 28.06 15.95 -7.97
C ILE A 23 29.07 16.36 -6.89
N GLY A 24 29.64 15.36 -6.21
CA GLY A 24 30.67 15.53 -5.19
C GLY A 24 32.07 15.20 -5.72
N ILE A 25 33.09 15.82 -5.11
CA ILE A 25 34.48 15.37 -5.23
C ILE A 25 34.81 14.64 -3.93
N ALA A 26 35.11 13.35 -4.02
CA ALA A 26 35.66 12.60 -2.89
C ALA A 26 37.18 12.68 -2.94
N GLN A 27 37.79 13.06 -1.82
CA GLN A 27 39.25 12.95 -1.67
C GLN A 27 39.57 11.51 -1.30
N THR A 28 40.36 10.83 -2.13
CA THR A 28 40.85 9.47 -1.87
C THR A 28 42.37 9.49 -1.76
N GLU A 29 42.98 8.42 -1.23
CA GLU A 29 44.44 8.29 -1.16
C GLU A 29 45.13 8.36 -2.54
N GLY A 30 44.39 8.14 -3.63
CA GLY A 30 44.86 8.31 -5.02
C GLY A 30 44.58 9.67 -5.66
N GLY A 31 44.02 10.63 -4.91
CA GLY A 31 43.63 11.96 -5.38
C GLY A 31 42.12 12.20 -5.47
N PRO A 32 41.69 13.39 -5.93
CA PRO A 32 40.27 13.75 -6.02
C PRO A 32 39.56 13.00 -7.15
N VAL A 33 38.48 12.28 -6.82
CA VAL A 33 37.65 11.51 -7.77
C VAL A 33 36.26 12.15 -7.90
N LEU A 34 35.76 12.22 -9.14
CA LEU A 34 34.43 12.75 -9.47
C LEU A 34 33.35 11.70 -9.22
N ARG A 35 32.34 12.02 -8.40
CA ARG A 35 31.20 11.14 -8.11
C ARG A 35 30.01 11.50 -9.01
N LEU A 36 29.49 10.53 -9.77
CA LEU A 36 28.30 10.68 -10.61
C LEU A 36 27.29 9.56 -10.27
N ARG A 37 25.99 9.88 -10.20
CA ARG A 37 24.90 8.91 -10.03
C ARG A 37 24.40 8.42 -11.40
N GLY A 38 24.50 7.11 -11.64
CA GLY A 38 24.02 6.42 -12.86
C GLY A 38 24.33 4.91 -12.83
N TRP A 39 23.79 4.13 -13.77
CA TRP A 39 24.12 2.70 -13.94
C TRP A 39 24.97 2.47 -15.19
N ALA A 40 25.86 1.48 -15.13
CA ALA A 40 26.76 1.12 -16.22
C ALA A 40 26.60 -0.35 -16.62
N LYS A 41 26.53 -0.64 -17.92
CA LYS A 41 26.58 -2.01 -18.43
C LYS A 41 28.05 -2.39 -18.65
N VAL A 42 28.51 -3.45 -18.01
CA VAL A 42 29.89 -3.94 -18.12
C VAL A 42 29.88 -5.32 -18.77
N GLU A 43 30.63 -5.48 -19.85
CA GLU A 43 30.80 -6.76 -20.55
C GLU A 43 32.29 -7.03 -20.75
N ALA A 44 32.74 -8.23 -20.39
CA ALA A 44 34.13 -8.67 -20.51
C ALA A 44 35.17 -7.70 -19.90
N GLY A 45 34.83 -7.10 -18.74
CA GLY A 45 35.73 -6.19 -18.02
C GLY A 45 35.78 -4.76 -18.57
N ALA A 46 34.99 -4.44 -19.61
CA ALA A 46 34.90 -3.09 -20.18
C ALA A 46 33.49 -2.50 -20.00
N VAL A 47 33.42 -1.22 -19.63
CA VAL A 47 32.17 -0.45 -19.56
C VAL A 47 31.68 -0.18 -21.00
N ARG A 48 30.48 -0.65 -21.34
CA ARG A 48 29.88 -0.53 -22.68
C ARG A 48 28.88 0.61 -22.80
N SER A 49 28.19 0.95 -21.71
CA SER A 49 27.26 2.08 -21.68
C SER A 49 27.06 2.57 -20.25
N VAL A 50 26.80 3.87 -20.08
CA VAL A 50 26.44 4.50 -18.79
C VAL A 50 25.15 5.29 -18.98
N ASN A 51 24.20 5.16 -18.05
CA ASN A 51 22.95 5.89 -18.05
C ASN A 51 22.80 6.66 -16.72
N CYS A 52 22.68 7.98 -16.82
CA CYS A 52 22.52 8.89 -15.69
C CYS A 52 21.09 9.46 -15.71
N TYR A 53 20.39 9.38 -14.59
CA TYR A 53 19.07 9.98 -14.46
C TYR A 53 19.19 11.50 -14.31
N ASP A 54 19.14 12.22 -15.43
CA ASP A 54 18.20 13.34 -15.69
C ASP A 54 18.43 13.97 -17.10
N THR A 55 18.58 13.14 -18.14
CA THR A 55 18.56 13.59 -19.55
C THR A 55 18.32 12.40 -20.48
N THR A 56 17.44 12.53 -21.46
CA THR A 56 17.37 11.60 -22.59
C THR A 56 18.74 11.57 -23.29
N LEU A 57 19.30 10.36 -23.41
CA LEU A 57 20.70 10.08 -23.75
C LEU A 57 21.12 10.41 -25.20
N ASP A 58 20.18 10.83 -26.06
CA ASP A 58 20.49 11.16 -27.46
C ASP A 58 21.36 12.41 -27.59
N ALA A 59 21.38 13.31 -26.59
CA ALA A 59 22.19 14.53 -26.62
C ALA A 59 23.61 14.39 -26.04
N LEU A 60 23.88 13.36 -25.23
CA LEU A 60 25.13 13.20 -24.46
C LEU A 60 26.03 12.06 -24.97
N SER A 61 25.44 11.05 -25.61
CA SER A 61 26.16 9.86 -26.10
C SER A 61 27.30 10.19 -27.08
N GLY A 62 27.11 11.18 -27.96
CA GLY A 62 28.14 11.58 -28.93
C GLY A 62 29.34 12.34 -28.33
N ARG A 63 29.15 13.10 -27.24
CA ARG A 63 30.19 14.00 -26.69
C ARG A 63 30.94 13.41 -25.50
N VAL A 64 30.35 12.43 -24.81
CA VAL A 64 31.03 11.67 -23.76
C VAL A 64 32.12 10.77 -24.36
N ALA A 65 31.86 10.15 -25.52
CA ALA A 65 32.88 9.39 -26.25
C ALA A 65 34.07 10.29 -26.68
N GLU A 66 33.79 11.50 -27.17
CA GLU A 66 34.81 12.48 -27.57
C GLU A 66 35.61 13.03 -26.37
N PHE A 67 35.00 13.09 -25.18
CA PHE A 67 35.68 13.43 -23.91
C PHE A 67 36.68 12.35 -23.49
N PHE A 68 36.35 11.06 -23.68
CA PHE A 68 37.25 9.95 -23.37
C PHE A 68 38.42 9.83 -24.35
N GLU A 69 38.25 10.18 -25.62
CA GLU A 69 39.35 10.20 -26.61
C GLU A 69 40.38 11.32 -26.38
N ARG A 70 40.01 12.38 -25.64
CA ARG A 70 40.83 13.58 -25.45
C ARG A 70 41.42 13.75 -24.05
N SER A 71 41.17 12.83 -23.14
CA SER A 71 41.60 12.92 -21.75
C SER A 71 42.90 12.14 -21.53
N ASP A 72 44.00 12.80 -21.15
CA ASP A 72 45.29 12.21 -20.70
C ASP A 72 45.16 11.56 -19.30
N LEU A 73 44.13 10.75 -19.08
CA LEU A 73 43.95 10.01 -17.83
C LEU A 73 44.69 8.66 -17.92
N PRO A 74 45.55 8.31 -16.94
CA PRO A 74 46.28 7.04 -16.97
C PRO A 74 45.32 5.84 -16.94
N GLU A 75 45.70 4.77 -17.63
CA GLU A 75 45.00 3.49 -17.62
C GLU A 75 44.78 3.03 -16.17
N GLY A 76 43.53 2.94 -15.73
CA GLY A 76 43.16 2.58 -14.35
C GLY A 76 42.77 3.72 -13.41
N ALA A 77 42.66 4.97 -13.87
CA ALA A 77 42.22 6.11 -13.05
C ALA A 77 40.75 6.04 -12.54
N LEU A 78 39.98 5.04 -12.99
CA LEU A 78 38.64 4.76 -12.51
C LEU A 78 38.66 3.48 -11.66
N ALA A 79 38.76 3.65 -10.34
CA ALA A 79 38.40 2.61 -9.39
C ALA A 79 36.89 2.72 -9.12
N PHE A 80 36.11 1.79 -9.66
CA PHE A 80 34.77 1.53 -9.15
C PHE A 80 34.91 0.63 -7.93
N GLU A 81 34.54 1.11 -6.75
CA GLU A 81 34.45 0.24 -5.58
C GLU A 81 33.37 -0.82 -5.85
N LYS A 82 33.85 -2.07 -5.86
CA LYS A 82 33.13 -3.24 -6.34
C LYS A 82 32.32 -3.88 -5.23
N ASP A 83 31.45 -3.11 -4.59
CA ASP A 83 30.46 -3.65 -3.64
C ASP A 83 29.05 -3.50 -4.19
N VAL A 84 28.85 -4.09 -5.37
CA VAL A 84 27.53 -4.53 -5.83
C VAL A 84 27.47 -6.01 -5.51
N ALA A 85 26.67 -6.38 -4.51
CA ALA A 85 26.40 -7.78 -4.19
C ALA A 85 25.72 -8.44 -5.41
N LEU A 86 26.51 -9.16 -6.22
CA LEU A 86 26.01 -10.06 -7.25
C LEU A 86 25.47 -11.31 -6.56
N LEU A 87 24.16 -11.44 -6.46
CA LEU A 87 23.56 -12.75 -6.23
C LEU A 87 23.69 -13.58 -7.54
N PRO A 88 24.10 -14.86 -7.48
CA PRO A 88 24.27 -15.66 -8.68
C PRO A 88 22.90 -16.08 -9.23
N GLY A 89 22.59 -15.63 -10.45
CA GLY A 89 21.50 -16.17 -11.27
C GLY A 89 20.16 -15.44 -11.10
N GLY A 90 19.74 -14.76 -12.17
CA GLY A 90 18.40 -14.19 -12.30
C GLY A 90 18.42 -12.68 -12.48
N SER A 91 17.95 -12.23 -13.64
CA SER A 91 17.70 -10.83 -13.98
C SER A 91 16.97 -10.08 -12.87
N THR A 92 17.48 -8.91 -12.48
CA THR A 92 16.80 -8.00 -11.57
C THR A 92 16.56 -6.66 -12.27
N GLU A 93 15.29 -6.32 -12.51
CA GLU A 93 14.86 -4.93 -12.56
C GLU A 93 15.02 -4.36 -11.13
N ALA A 94 16.19 -3.82 -10.84
CA ALA A 94 16.51 -3.21 -9.55
C ALA A 94 15.97 -1.77 -9.52
N HIS A 95 14.88 -1.54 -8.80
CA HIS A 95 14.31 -0.21 -8.55
C HIS A 95 14.73 0.36 -7.17
N ASP A 96 15.81 -0.15 -6.56
CA ASP A 96 16.10 0.07 -5.14
C ASP A 96 17.45 0.81 -4.94
N TYR A 97 17.40 2.05 -4.45
CA TYR A 97 18.59 2.90 -4.24
C TYR A 97 19.04 2.87 -2.76
N GLY A 98 20.22 2.33 -2.42
CA GLY A 98 20.77 2.32 -1.06
C GLY A 98 21.62 3.56 -0.67
N MET A 99 21.35 4.23 0.45
CA MET A 99 22.31 5.04 1.25
C MET A 99 22.73 4.25 2.49
N LEU A 100 23.82 4.59 3.18
CA LEU A 100 24.19 3.97 4.47
C LEU A 100 23.91 4.96 5.61
N VAL A 101 23.33 4.50 6.73
CA VAL A 101 23.21 5.28 7.98
C VAL A 101 23.85 4.55 9.15
N GLU A 102 24.55 5.32 9.98
CA GLU A 102 25.23 4.88 11.19
C GLU A 102 24.27 4.94 12.39
N ALA A 103 24.08 3.82 13.08
CA ALA A 103 23.32 3.76 14.32
C ALA A 103 24.13 4.32 15.50
N GLU A 104 23.48 4.56 16.64
CA GLU A 104 24.12 5.06 17.86
C GLU A 104 25.25 4.16 18.39
N ASP A 105 25.23 2.86 18.03
CA ASP A 105 26.27 1.89 18.35
C ASP A 105 27.41 1.81 17.31
N GLY A 106 27.42 2.71 16.33
CA GLY A 106 28.44 2.82 15.29
C GLY A 106 28.28 1.86 14.11
N ARG A 107 27.19 1.07 14.05
CA ARG A 107 26.94 0.16 12.93
C ARG A 107 26.32 0.87 11.73
N LEU A 108 26.81 0.57 10.52
CA LEU A 108 26.27 1.07 9.25
C LEU A 108 25.17 0.16 8.70
N PHE A 109 24.08 0.74 8.19
CA PHE A 109 22.93 0.02 7.61
C PHE A 109 22.50 0.60 6.26
N PRO A 110 22.15 -0.25 5.27
CA PRO A 110 21.60 0.21 4.00
C PRO A 110 20.15 0.73 4.17
N ILE A 111 19.94 2.00 3.84
CA ILE A 111 18.66 2.66 3.61
C ILE A 111 18.34 2.59 2.13
N TYR A 112 17.31 1.84 1.78
CA TYR A 112 16.75 1.93 0.45
C TYR A 112 15.80 3.14 0.36
N HIS A 113 16.16 4.12 -0.47
CA HIS A 113 15.23 5.13 -0.98
C HIS A 113 14.31 4.46 -2.01
N HIS A 114 13.16 4.01 -1.54
CA HIS A 114 12.06 3.67 -2.42
C HIS A 114 11.18 4.92 -2.53
N SER A 115 10.96 5.43 -3.74
CA SER A 115 9.74 6.23 -3.95
C SER A 115 8.56 5.32 -3.59
N PRO A 116 7.60 5.75 -2.76
CA PRO A 116 6.43 4.92 -2.46
C PRO A 116 5.77 4.50 -3.77
N LYS A 117 5.59 3.19 -3.96
CA LYS A 117 4.70 2.72 -5.01
C LYS A 117 3.26 3.09 -4.64
N ASN A 118 2.94 2.99 -3.35
CA ASN A 118 1.60 3.20 -2.82
C ASN A 118 1.61 4.20 -1.66
N VAL A 119 0.71 5.18 -1.70
CA VAL A 119 0.42 6.07 -0.58
C VAL A 119 -1.01 5.82 -0.13
N GLN A 120 -1.21 5.57 1.16
CA GLN A 120 -2.53 5.54 1.77
C GLN A 120 -2.74 6.85 2.56
N ILE A 121 -3.92 7.43 2.48
CA ILE A 121 -4.33 8.57 3.30
C ILE A 121 -5.71 8.31 3.91
N GLU A 122 -5.93 8.72 5.15
CA GLU A 122 -7.27 8.84 5.71
C GLU A 122 -7.80 10.24 5.38
N LEU A 123 -8.86 10.33 4.57
CA LEU A 123 -9.39 11.62 4.12
C LEU A 123 -10.33 12.27 5.14
N ASP A 124 -11.05 11.45 5.89
CA ASP A 124 -11.92 11.80 7.01
C ASP A 124 -12.06 10.57 7.89
N GLY A 125 -11.76 10.70 9.18
CA GLY A 125 -11.92 9.62 10.14
C GLY A 125 -13.36 9.40 10.59
N ARG A 126 -14.31 10.27 10.20
CA ARG A 126 -15.72 10.13 10.58
C ARG A 126 -16.45 9.21 9.61
N CYS A 127 -17.43 8.48 10.13
CA CYS A 127 -18.32 7.62 9.36
C CYS A 127 -19.78 7.90 9.72
N ASN A 128 -20.70 7.72 8.77
CA ASN A 128 -22.14 7.79 9.03
C ASN A 128 -22.72 6.49 9.63
N LEU A 129 -21.92 5.43 9.73
CA LEU A 129 -22.30 4.16 10.33
C LEU A 129 -21.55 3.92 11.65
N ARG A 130 -22.14 3.07 12.50
CA ARG A 130 -21.55 2.58 13.75
C ARG A 130 -21.53 1.06 13.73
N CYS A 131 -20.81 0.47 12.77
CA CYS A 131 -20.72 -0.98 12.64
C CYS A 131 -20.17 -1.60 13.92
N VAL A 132 -20.72 -2.72 14.37
CA VAL A 132 -20.29 -3.38 15.62
C VAL A 132 -18.84 -3.87 15.56
N ILE A 133 -18.33 -4.10 14.35
CA ILE A 133 -16.94 -4.50 14.04
C ILE A 133 -15.95 -3.32 13.94
N CYS A 134 -16.37 -2.09 14.24
CA CYS A 134 -15.58 -0.88 13.98
C CYS A 134 -15.47 0.04 15.21
N PRO A 135 -14.33 0.73 15.43
CA PRO A 135 -14.18 1.68 16.54
C PRO A 135 -15.17 2.85 16.54
N GLN A 136 -15.81 3.12 15.40
CA GLN A 136 -16.92 4.07 15.28
C GLN A 136 -18.10 3.76 16.22
N ALA A 137 -18.25 2.50 16.64
CA ALA A 137 -19.28 2.08 17.59
C ALA A 137 -19.21 2.83 18.93
N PHE A 138 -18.02 3.26 19.35
CA PHE A 138 -17.79 3.98 20.61
C PHE A 138 -17.20 5.39 20.40
N GLY A 139 -17.28 5.92 19.16
CA GLY A 139 -17.03 7.34 18.88
C GLY A 139 -15.56 7.74 18.75
N VAL A 140 -14.67 6.78 18.52
CA VAL A 140 -13.26 7.09 18.21
C VAL A 140 -13.14 7.43 16.73
N HIS A 141 -12.84 8.69 16.43
CA HIS A 141 -12.60 9.18 15.07
C HIS A 141 -11.74 10.44 15.04
N SER A 142 -11.02 10.64 13.93
CA SER A 142 -10.36 11.89 13.56
C SER A 142 -11.28 12.74 12.67
N GLY A 143 -11.03 14.06 12.61
CA GLY A 143 -11.72 14.95 11.66
C GLY A 143 -11.24 14.76 10.21
N PRO A 144 -11.81 15.49 9.25
CA PRO A 144 -11.31 15.51 7.88
C PRO A 144 -9.94 16.19 7.80
N LEU A 145 -9.17 15.83 6.77
CA LEU A 145 -8.02 16.64 6.36
C LEU A 145 -8.47 18.08 6.02
N SER A 146 -7.58 19.04 6.25
CA SER A 146 -7.75 20.43 5.79
C SER A 146 -7.26 20.60 4.35
N SER A 147 -7.38 21.81 3.78
CA SER A 147 -6.77 22.11 2.47
C SER A 147 -5.24 22.19 2.59
N GLU A 148 -4.75 22.76 3.69
CA GLU A 148 -3.33 22.86 4.01
C GLU A 148 -2.70 21.46 4.12
N ASP A 149 -3.43 20.50 4.69
CA ASP A 149 -3.05 19.09 4.73
C ASP A 149 -2.87 18.49 3.33
N LEU A 150 -3.83 18.74 2.42
CA LEU A 150 -3.73 18.24 1.04
C LEU A 150 -2.57 18.88 0.29
N GLU A 151 -2.33 20.18 0.47
CA GLU A 151 -1.18 20.86 -0.13
C GLU A 151 0.16 20.30 0.41
N LEU A 152 0.22 19.93 1.69
CA LEU A 152 1.40 19.31 2.28
C LEU A 152 1.63 17.88 1.75
N LEU A 153 0.55 17.12 1.49
CA LEU A 153 0.61 15.77 0.91
C LEU A 153 0.84 15.76 -0.60
N ARG A 154 0.44 16.82 -1.31
CA ARG A 154 0.46 16.94 -2.78
C ARG A 154 1.77 16.45 -3.41
N PRO A 155 2.97 16.88 -2.99
CA PRO A 155 4.21 16.49 -3.67
C PRO A 155 4.44 14.97 -3.71
N MET A 156 4.10 14.27 -2.63
CA MET A 156 4.27 12.82 -2.53
C MET A 156 3.17 12.07 -3.27
N LEU A 157 1.92 12.54 -3.20
CA LEU A 157 0.81 11.96 -3.97
C LEU A 157 1.08 12.02 -5.48
N LEU A 158 1.76 13.07 -5.95
CA LEU A 158 2.19 13.18 -7.35
C LEU A 158 3.34 12.25 -7.73
N GLN A 159 4.12 11.74 -6.77
CA GLN A 159 5.23 10.82 -7.03
C GLN A 159 4.82 9.35 -6.98
N CYS A 160 3.82 8.98 -6.19
CA CYS A 160 3.36 7.60 -6.08
C CYS A 160 2.54 7.12 -7.29
N GLU A 161 2.41 5.80 -7.48
CA GLU A 161 1.61 5.22 -8.57
C GLU A 161 0.14 5.05 -8.15
N CYS A 162 -0.07 4.56 -6.92
CA CYS A 162 -1.38 4.29 -6.34
C CYS A 162 -1.62 5.10 -5.07
N ILE A 163 -2.83 5.63 -4.96
CA ILE A 163 -3.33 6.40 -3.82
C ILE A 163 -4.54 5.66 -3.24
N GLU A 164 -4.44 5.22 -2.00
CA GLU A 164 -5.56 4.64 -1.27
C GLU A 164 -6.16 5.65 -0.31
N ILE A 165 -7.47 5.89 -0.37
CA ILE A 165 -8.15 6.81 0.55
C ILE A 165 -8.96 6.05 1.59
N ASN A 166 -8.30 5.24 2.41
CA ASN A 166 -8.92 4.30 3.35
C ASN A 166 -8.41 4.52 4.77
N HIS A 167 -9.27 4.42 5.78
CA HIS A 167 -8.93 3.99 7.15
C HIS A 167 -10.21 3.76 7.99
N GLN A 168 -10.45 4.52 9.06
CA GLN A 168 -11.54 4.28 10.02
C GLN A 168 -12.86 4.96 9.62
N GLY A 169 -12.81 6.01 8.80
CA GLY A 169 -14.00 6.76 8.37
C GLY A 169 -14.58 6.34 7.01
N GLU A 170 -15.46 7.18 6.48
CA GLU A 170 -16.08 7.02 5.15
C GLU A 170 -15.63 8.15 4.21
N SER A 171 -14.71 7.83 3.31
CA SER A 171 -14.08 8.79 2.40
C SER A 171 -15.06 9.50 1.48
N LEU A 172 -16.19 8.87 1.12
CA LEU A 172 -17.21 9.49 0.29
C LEU A 172 -17.99 10.63 0.98
N LEU A 173 -17.86 10.75 2.31
CA LEU A 173 -18.44 11.86 3.08
C LEU A 173 -17.47 13.01 3.29
N SER A 174 -16.19 12.83 2.97
CA SER A 174 -15.19 13.85 3.20
C SER A 174 -15.49 15.09 2.35
N PRO A 175 -15.49 16.31 2.95
CA PRO A 175 -15.60 17.54 2.18
C PRO A 175 -14.40 17.74 1.24
N LYS A 176 -13.31 16.98 1.44
CA LYS A 176 -12.06 17.06 0.69
C LYS A 176 -11.96 16.10 -0.49
N LEU A 177 -12.95 15.22 -0.69
CA LEU A 177 -12.94 14.31 -1.83
C LEU A 177 -12.84 15.06 -3.17
N GLY A 178 -13.63 16.11 -3.35
CA GLY A 178 -13.60 16.90 -4.59
C GLY A 178 -12.22 17.48 -4.89
N GLU A 179 -11.63 18.14 -3.90
CA GLU A 179 -10.32 18.78 -3.96
C GLU A 179 -9.19 17.77 -4.23
N LEU A 180 -9.22 16.61 -3.58
CA LEU A 180 -8.28 15.52 -3.86
C LEU A 180 -8.42 15.05 -5.32
N LEU A 181 -9.64 14.80 -5.80
CA LEU A 181 -9.87 14.32 -7.16
C LEU A 181 -9.41 15.32 -8.22
N ASP A 182 -9.52 16.63 -7.96
CA ASP A 182 -9.02 17.68 -8.87
C ASP A 182 -7.49 17.83 -8.83
N MET A 183 -6.88 17.51 -7.69
CA MET A 183 -5.43 17.61 -7.48
C MET A 183 -4.64 16.49 -8.19
N ILE A 184 -5.20 15.29 -8.31
CA ILE A 184 -4.47 14.12 -8.81
C ILE A 184 -4.60 14.00 -10.33
N PRO A 185 -3.48 13.88 -11.08
CA PRO A 185 -3.51 13.68 -12.52
C PRO A 185 -4.24 12.39 -12.95
N PRO A 186 -4.90 12.38 -14.13
CA PRO A 186 -5.63 11.22 -14.67
C PRO A 186 -4.85 9.90 -14.78
N HIS A 187 -3.52 9.95 -14.87
CA HIS A 187 -2.68 8.76 -15.07
C HIS A 187 -2.31 8.04 -13.76
N LYS A 188 -2.58 8.65 -12.59
CA LYS A 188 -2.43 8.00 -11.28
C LYS A 188 -3.59 7.07 -11.00
N TYR A 189 -3.51 6.25 -9.94
CA TYR A 189 -4.60 5.35 -9.55
C TYR A 189 -5.11 5.73 -8.16
N ILE A 190 -6.41 5.93 -8.02
CA ILE A 190 -7.09 6.01 -6.72
C ILE A 190 -7.88 4.73 -6.50
N ALA A 191 -7.76 4.17 -5.31
CA ALA A 191 -8.56 3.05 -4.85
C ALA A 191 -9.12 3.30 -3.45
N PHE A 192 -10.34 2.82 -3.18
CA PHE A 192 -10.90 2.93 -1.83
C PHE A 192 -11.99 1.92 -1.52
N ASN A 193 -12.25 1.76 -0.23
CA ASN A 193 -13.35 1.06 0.36
C ASN A 193 -14.45 2.07 0.71
N THR A 194 -15.71 1.66 0.57
CA THR A 194 -16.87 2.46 1.01
C THR A 194 -17.97 1.55 1.55
N ASN A 195 -18.73 2.05 2.51
CA ASN A 195 -19.95 1.41 2.99
C ASN A 195 -21.11 1.54 1.97
N GLY A 196 -20.95 2.33 0.90
CA GLY A 196 -21.90 2.46 -0.21
C GLY A 196 -23.14 3.32 0.07
N THR A 197 -23.32 3.81 1.31
CA THR A 197 -24.48 4.66 1.65
C THR A 197 -24.44 6.02 0.96
N ALA A 198 -23.24 6.56 0.73
CA ALA A 198 -22.99 7.86 0.13
C ALA A 198 -22.87 7.81 -1.40
N LEU A 199 -22.90 6.61 -2.00
CA LEU A 199 -22.77 6.39 -3.45
C LEU A 199 -24.07 6.74 -4.20
N LYS A 200 -24.50 8.01 -4.08
CA LYS A 200 -25.71 8.58 -4.65
C LYS A 200 -25.38 9.52 -5.81
N SER A 201 -26.39 9.94 -6.57
CA SER A 201 -26.26 10.69 -7.84
C SER A 201 -25.16 11.77 -7.89
N LYS A 202 -25.03 12.63 -6.86
CA LYS A 202 -24.00 13.69 -6.83
C LYS A 202 -22.57 13.13 -6.71
N VAL A 203 -22.34 12.25 -5.73
CA VAL A 203 -21.02 11.63 -5.49
C VAL A 203 -20.68 10.66 -6.62
N ALA A 204 -21.65 9.84 -7.03
CA ALA A 204 -21.56 8.95 -8.18
C ALA A 204 -21.12 9.70 -9.44
N ARG A 205 -21.79 10.80 -9.78
CA ARG A 205 -21.41 11.63 -10.92
C ARG A 205 -19.99 12.18 -10.75
N ARG A 206 -19.64 12.70 -9.58
CA ARG A 206 -18.30 13.23 -9.33
C ARG A 206 -17.20 12.18 -9.51
N LEU A 207 -17.45 10.93 -9.14
CA LEU A 207 -16.52 9.81 -9.34
C LEU A 207 -16.41 9.36 -10.81
N LEU A 208 -17.39 9.69 -11.66
CA LEU A 208 -17.46 9.29 -13.07
C LEU A 208 -17.19 10.43 -14.06
N GLU A 209 -17.22 11.70 -13.62
CA GLU A 209 -16.90 12.87 -14.44
C GLU A 209 -15.48 12.78 -15.03
N ASN A 210 -15.17 13.52 -16.09
CA ASN A 210 -14.03 13.25 -16.97
C ASN A 210 -12.64 13.19 -16.29
N SER A 211 -12.23 11.98 -15.91
CA SER A 211 -10.88 11.52 -15.51
C SER A 211 -10.36 11.73 -14.07
N PRO A 212 -11.15 11.57 -12.99
CA PRO A 212 -10.59 11.23 -11.70
C PRO A 212 -10.00 9.82 -11.78
N PRO A 213 -8.83 9.59 -11.15
CA PRO A 213 -8.04 8.36 -11.31
C PRO A 213 -8.63 7.11 -10.63
N VAL A 214 -9.93 7.08 -10.31
CA VAL A 214 -10.52 6.01 -9.51
C VAL A 214 -10.55 4.72 -10.31
N ARG A 215 -9.65 3.81 -9.96
CA ARG A 215 -9.48 2.51 -10.60
C ARG A 215 -10.36 1.45 -9.93
N ASN A 216 -10.39 1.44 -8.60
CA ASN A 216 -11.06 0.38 -7.84
C ASN A 216 -11.89 0.97 -6.71
N ILE A 217 -13.14 0.53 -6.63
CA ILE A 217 -14.03 0.75 -5.49
C ILE A 217 -14.37 -0.60 -4.90
N SER A 218 -14.19 -0.71 -3.60
CA SER A 218 -14.52 -1.91 -2.82
C SER A 218 -15.68 -1.59 -1.89
N ILE A 219 -16.78 -2.33 -2.03
CA ILE A 219 -18.00 -2.15 -1.24
C ILE A 219 -17.95 -3.11 -0.06
N SER A 220 -18.08 -2.57 1.14
CA SER A 220 -17.99 -3.39 2.34
C SER A 220 -19.32 -4.09 2.64
N ILE A 221 -19.39 -5.41 2.38
CA ILE A 221 -20.56 -6.26 2.62
C ILE A 221 -20.12 -7.52 3.36
N ASP A 222 -20.54 -7.64 4.63
CA ASP A 222 -20.02 -8.69 5.53
C ASP A 222 -20.97 -9.87 5.74
N ALA A 223 -22.17 -9.82 5.16
CA ALA A 223 -23.16 -10.89 5.28
C ALA A 223 -24.12 -10.92 4.08
N PRO A 224 -24.67 -12.09 3.71
CA PRO A 224 -25.49 -12.23 2.51
C PRO A 224 -26.93 -11.76 2.67
N SER A 225 -27.49 -11.80 3.88
CA SER A 225 -28.90 -11.51 4.15
C SER A 225 -29.09 -10.08 4.67
N GLU A 226 -30.28 -9.52 4.46
CA GLU A 226 -30.66 -8.21 5.00
C GLU A 226 -30.56 -8.19 6.54
N GLU A 227 -31.01 -9.27 7.19
CA GLU A 227 -30.99 -9.40 8.66
C GLU A 227 -29.56 -9.43 9.21
N SER A 228 -28.72 -10.34 8.72
CA SER A 228 -27.34 -10.49 9.19
C SER A 228 -26.51 -9.24 8.90
N PHE A 229 -26.67 -8.65 7.71
CA PHE A 229 -25.97 -7.41 7.35
C PHE A 229 -26.42 -6.25 8.24
N TYR A 230 -27.72 -6.13 8.53
CA TYR A 230 -28.23 -5.10 9.41
C TYR A 230 -27.66 -5.25 10.82
N LYS A 231 -27.61 -6.47 11.39
CA LYS A 231 -27.01 -6.72 12.72
C LYS A 231 -25.59 -6.18 12.83
N VAL A 232 -24.78 -6.30 11.76
CA VAL A 232 -23.39 -5.84 11.74
C VAL A 232 -23.28 -4.34 11.50
N ARG A 233 -23.94 -3.82 10.47
CA ARG A 233 -23.70 -2.46 9.94
C ARG A 233 -24.76 -1.43 10.31
N GLY A 234 -25.90 -1.86 10.84
CA GLY A 234 -27.01 -0.98 11.21
C GLY A 234 -27.65 -0.26 10.02
N THR A 235 -27.52 -0.82 8.81
CA THR A 235 -28.06 -0.22 7.58
C THR A 235 -28.59 -1.28 6.63
N SER A 236 -29.37 -0.86 5.64
CA SER A 236 -30.08 -1.77 4.74
C SER A 236 -29.19 -2.26 3.59
N LEU A 237 -29.01 -3.57 3.47
CA LEU A 237 -28.25 -4.18 2.38
C LEU A 237 -28.90 -3.88 1.03
N ALA A 238 -30.23 -3.98 0.95
CA ALA A 238 -30.99 -3.64 -0.25
C ALA A 238 -30.74 -2.20 -0.70
N THR A 239 -30.63 -1.26 0.24
CA THR A 239 -30.32 0.15 -0.06
C THR A 239 -28.90 0.31 -0.60
N ILE A 240 -27.91 -0.35 0.00
CA ILE A 240 -26.53 -0.33 -0.49
C ILE A 240 -26.44 -0.92 -1.90
N MET A 241 -27.01 -2.11 -2.11
CA MET A 241 -26.99 -2.77 -3.41
C MET A 241 -27.67 -1.94 -4.49
N LYS A 242 -28.81 -1.29 -4.16
CA LYS A 242 -29.47 -0.35 -5.08
C LYS A 242 -28.54 0.79 -5.49
N ASN A 243 -27.83 1.41 -4.55
CA ASN A 243 -26.91 2.51 -4.84
C ASN A 243 -25.75 2.05 -5.74
N VAL A 244 -25.13 0.92 -5.42
CA VAL A 244 -23.97 0.40 -6.15
C VAL A 244 -24.35 -0.08 -7.54
N ILE A 245 -25.50 -0.75 -7.70
CA ILE A 245 -26.00 -1.16 -9.02
C ILE A 245 -26.28 0.08 -9.88
N ALA A 246 -26.97 1.10 -9.34
CA ALA A 246 -27.22 2.34 -10.08
C ALA A 246 -25.92 3.06 -10.47
N PHE A 247 -24.89 3.01 -9.60
CA PHE A 247 -23.57 3.55 -9.92
C PHE A 247 -22.89 2.78 -11.06
N LYS A 248 -22.93 1.44 -11.02
CA LYS A 248 -22.43 0.56 -12.09
C LYS A 248 -23.13 0.85 -13.41
N GLU A 249 -24.46 0.93 -13.41
CA GLU A 249 -25.26 1.23 -14.59
C GLU A 249 -24.91 2.60 -15.17
N ALA A 250 -24.72 3.62 -14.33
CA ALA A 250 -24.31 4.95 -14.78
C ALA A 250 -22.90 4.95 -15.40
N ARG A 251 -21.95 4.21 -14.82
CA ARG A 251 -20.61 4.00 -15.37
C ARG A 251 -20.67 3.31 -16.73
N ASP A 252 -21.42 2.21 -16.82
CA ASP A 252 -21.54 1.40 -18.04
C ASP A 252 -22.25 2.19 -19.16
N ALA A 253 -23.29 2.96 -18.83
CA ALA A 253 -23.99 3.85 -19.77
C ALA A 253 -23.12 5.00 -20.28
N ALA A 254 -22.11 5.42 -19.50
CA ALA A 254 -21.10 6.38 -19.92
C ALA A 254 -19.97 5.76 -20.77
N GLY A 255 -20.01 4.45 -21.03
CA GLY A 255 -18.96 3.73 -21.78
C GLY A 255 -17.65 3.59 -21.00
N LEU A 256 -17.68 3.73 -19.67
CA LEU A 256 -16.50 3.68 -18.83
C LEU A 256 -16.22 2.25 -18.34
N HIS A 257 -14.94 1.86 -18.36
CA HIS A 257 -14.49 0.58 -17.79
C HIS A 257 -14.12 0.67 -16.30
N PHE A 258 -13.87 1.87 -15.81
CA PHE A 258 -13.46 2.17 -14.44
C PHE A 258 -14.44 3.14 -13.79
N PRO A 259 -14.54 3.10 -12.45
CA PRO A 259 -13.85 2.18 -11.54
C PRO A 259 -14.40 0.76 -11.61
N ARG A 260 -13.54 -0.25 -11.37
CA ARG A 260 -13.96 -1.63 -11.11
C ARG A 260 -14.57 -1.71 -9.72
N ILE A 261 -15.66 -2.46 -9.61
CA ILE A 261 -16.44 -2.58 -8.38
C ILE A 261 -16.31 -3.99 -7.83
N MET A 262 -15.73 -4.08 -6.64
CA MET A 262 -15.52 -5.32 -5.89
C MET A 262 -16.32 -5.28 -4.59
N ILE A 263 -16.65 -6.44 -4.03
CA ILE A 263 -17.10 -6.54 -2.65
C ILE A 263 -15.96 -7.01 -1.77
N THR A 264 -15.77 -6.36 -0.62
CA THR A 264 -14.91 -6.85 0.47
C THR A 264 -15.76 -7.24 1.67
N CYS A 265 -15.52 -8.43 2.21
CA CYS A 265 -16.21 -8.99 3.36
C CYS A 265 -15.25 -9.15 4.55
N THR A 266 -15.64 -8.62 5.71
CA THR A 266 -14.97 -8.88 6.98
C THR A 266 -15.62 -10.09 7.65
N VAL A 267 -14.90 -11.20 7.68
CA VAL A 267 -15.40 -12.48 8.19
C VAL A 267 -15.30 -12.50 9.71
N MET A 268 -16.42 -12.77 10.37
CA MET A 268 -16.54 -12.92 11.82
C MET A 268 -17.21 -14.25 12.17
N ASN A 269 -17.02 -14.74 13.40
CA ASN A 269 -17.52 -16.05 13.82
C ASN A 269 -19.05 -16.19 13.73
N GLU A 270 -19.83 -15.13 13.98
CA GLU A 270 -21.30 -15.15 13.95
C GLU A 270 -21.87 -15.56 12.58
N PHE A 271 -21.23 -15.11 11.49
CA PHE A 271 -21.77 -15.23 10.13
C PHE A 271 -20.85 -16.00 9.18
N MET A 272 -19.80 -16.65 9.70
CA MET A 272 -18.78 -17.32 8.89
C MET A 272 -19.37 -18.37 7.93
N GLU A 273 -20.35 -19.13 8.40
CA GLU A 273 -20.97 -20.21 7.64
C GLU A 273 -21.75 -19.71 6.42
N GLU A 274 -22.26 -18.47 6.47
CA GLU A 274 -23.09 -17.87 5.41
C GLU A 274 -22.31 -16.96 4.46
N VAL A 275 -21.03 -16.63 4.72
CA VAL A 275 -20.22 -15.71 3.89
C VAL A 275 -20.22 -16.06 2.40
N HIS A 276 -20.25 -17.34 2.05
CA HIS A 276 -20.33 -17.80 0.66
C HIS A 276 -21.50 -17.17 -0.11
N GLY A 277 -22.63 -16.88 0.55
CA GLY A 277 -23.77 -16.20 -0.07
C GLY A 277 -23.48 -14.77 -0.53
N VAL A 278 -22.43 -14.11 -0.01
CA VAL A 278 -22.02 -12.76 -0.43
C VAL A 278 -21.52 -12.75 -1.88
N VAL A 279 -20.99 -13.88 -2.36
CA VAL A 279 -20.54 -14.06 -3.75
C VAL A 279 -21.66 -13.76 -4.75
N ALA A 280 -22.91 -14.09 -4.41
CA ALA A 280 -24.08 -13.78 -5.24
C ALA A 280 -24.34 -12.27 -5.40
N HIS A 281 -23.91 -11.44 -4.43
CA HIS A 281 -23.95 -9.99 -4.58
C HIS A 281 -22.82 -9.48 -5.47
N ALA A 282 -21.63 -10.10 -5.41
CA ALA A 282 -20.49 -9.73 -6.26
C ALA A 282 -20.76 -10.04 -7.74
N ALA A 283 -21.47 -11.13 -8.02
CA ALA A 283 -21.92 -11.50 -9.37
C ALA A 283 -22.86 -10.47 -10.02
N LYS A 284 -23.56 -9.65 -9.22
CA LYS A 284 -24.41 -8.54 -9.72
C LYS A 284 -23.60 -7.29 -10.09
N LEU A 285 -22.31 -7.26 -9.77
CA LEU A 285 -21.40 -6.14 -9.98
C LEU A 285 -20.37 -6.49 -11.08
N ASP A 286 -19.07 -6.33 -10.84
CA ASP A 286 -18.02 -6.72 -11.80
C ASP A 286 -17.41 -8.09 -11.51
N GLY A 287 -18.10 -8.93 -10.72
CA GLY A 287 -17.69 -10.30 -10.45
C GLY A 287 -16.38 -10.40 -9.68
N MET A 288 -16.12 -9.49 -8.73
CA MET A 288 -14.93 -9.50 -7.90
C MET A 288 -15.32 -9.57 -6.42
N PHE A 289 -14.73 -10.52 -5.69
CA PHE A 289 -14.99 -10.72 -4.27
C PHE A 289 -13.68 -10.88 -3.50
N ARG A 290 -13.53 -10.15 -2.41
CA ARG A 290 -12.44 -10.27 -1.44
C ARG A 290 -13.03 -10.55 -0.07
N TYR A 291 -12.34 -11.37 0.72
CA TYR A 291 -12.66 -11.54 2.12
C TYR A 291 -11.37 -11.52 2.97
N TRP A 292 -11.50 -11.04 4.19
CA TRP A 292 -10.44 -11.06 5.20
C TRP A 292 -11.03 -11.37 6.57
N PRO A 293 -10.25 -11.87 7.54
CA PRO A 293 -10.76 -12.08 8.88
C PRO A 293 -10.99 -10.77 9.62
N LEU A 294 -11.91 -10.76 10.58
CA LEU A 294 -11.90 -9.77 11.64
C LEU A 294 -10.57 -9.91 12.39
N VAL A 295 -9.74 -8.87 12.32
CA VAL A 295 -8.41 -8.87 12.93
C VAL A 295 -8.47 -8.35 14.38
N GLY A 296 -7.45 -8.70 15.17
CA GLY A 296 -7.37 -8.30 16.57
C GLY A 296 -7.39 -6.78 16.77
N SER A 297 -7.78 -6.37 17.98
CA SER A 297 -7.95 -4.98 18.39
C SER A 297 -6.70 -4.12 18.29
N GLY A 298 -5.51 -4.69 18.04
CA GLY A 298 -4.27 -3.93 17.81
C GLY A 298 -4.42 -2.84 16.73
N LEU A 299 -5.25 -3.07 15.70
CA LEU A 299 -5.58 -2.08 14.66
C LEU A 299 -6.38 -0.88 15.21
N HIS A 300 -6.95 -1.03 16.40
CA HIS A 300 -7.82 -0.07 17.10
C HIS A 300 -7.23 0.35 18.45
N GLY A 301 -5.89 0.32 18.59
CA GLY A 301 -5.22 0.71 19.83
C GLY A 301 -5.20 -0.37 20.91
N GLY A 302 -5.56 -1.62 20.57
CA GLY A 302 -5.57 -2.76 21.49
C GLY A 302 -6.88 -2.95 22.24
N GLU A 303 -7.84 -2.05 22.09
CA GLU A 303 -9.12 -2.12 22.80
C GLU A 303 -10.09 -3.10 22.14
N SER A 304 -10.55 -4.08 22.90
CA SER A 304 -11.69 -4.92 22.56
C SER A 304 -12.96 -4.37 23.21
N TRP A 305 -14.12 -4.61 22.60
CA TRP A 305 -15.38 -4.06 23.07
C TRP A 305 -16.53 -5.05 22.96
N VAL A 306 -17.56 -4.77 23.75
CA VAL A 306 -18.85 -5.45 23.71
C VAL A 306 -19.91 -4.39 23.39
N THR A 307 -20.68 -4.63 22.33
CA THR A 307 -21.76 -3.73 21.90
C THR A 307 -22.97 -4.53 21.43
N PRO A 308 -24.21 -4.08 21.61
CA PRO A 308 -25.36 -4.78 21.08
C PRO A 308 -25.28 -4.90 19.54
N PHE A 309 -25.63 -6.08 19.00
CA PHE A 309 -25.93 -6.16 17.58
C PHE A 309 -27.12 -5.25 17.26
N HIS A 310 -27.05 -4.58 16.11
CA HIS A 310 -28.10 -3.66 15.68
C HIS A 310 -29.45 -4.37 15.59
N GLY A 311 -30.48 -3.78 16.21
CA GLY A 311 -31.84 -4.32 16.17
C GLY A 311 -32.05 -5.61 16.98
N THR A 312 -31.14 -5.95 17.89
CA THR A 312 -31.26 -7.15 18.75
C THR A 312 -30.98 -6.84 20.22
N THR A 313 -31.26 -7.80 21.09
CA THR A 313 -30.84 -7.79 22.51
C THR A 313 -29.54 -8.56 22.76
N SER A 314 -29.03 -9.28 21.75
CA SER A 314 -27.77 -10.02 21.83
C SER A 314 -26.57 -9.10 21.63
N ASN A 315 -25.47 -9.41 22.32
CA ASN A 315 -24.24 -8.63 22.24
C ASN A 315 -23.27 -9.21 21.22
N PHE A 316 -22.61 -8.32 20.48
CA PHE A 316 -21.38 -8.56 19.75
C PHE A 316 -20.20 -8.36 20.70
N ASN A 317 -19.44 -9.43 20.98
CA ASN A 317 -18.15 -9.37 21.69
C ASN A 317 -17.02 -9.46 20.67
N TYR A 318 -16.22 -8.39 20.51
CA TYR A 318 -15.24 -8.30 19.43
C TYR A 318 -14.22 -9.45 19.42
N ASP A 319 -13.67 -9.82 20.58
CA ASP A 319 -12.65 -10.88 20.64
C ASP A 319 -13.20 -12.27 20.32
N GLU A 320 -14.44 -12.55 20.75
CA GLU A 320 -15.14 -13.80 20.43
C GLU A 320 -15.47 -13.91 18.95
N GLN A 321 -15.46 -12.79 18.22
CA GLN A 321 -15.84 -12.73 16.82
C GLN A 321 -14.64 -12.88 15.88
N ILE A 322 -13.41 -12.84 16.41
CA ILE A 322 -12.20 -13.12 15.65
C ILE A 322 -12.19 -14.61 15.24
N PRO A 323 -12.09 -14.92 13.94
CA PRO A 323 -12.13 -16.29 13.46
C PRO A 323 -10.81 -17.01 13.76
N ARG A 324 -10.77 -17.83 14.81
CA ARG A 324 -9.56 -18.57 15.26
C ARG A 324 -9.59 -20.06 14.96
N ASP A 325 -10.70 -20.59 14.45
CA ASP A 325 -10.84 -22.00 14.07
C ASP A 325 -10.46 -22.18 12.60
N GLY A 326 -9.29 -22.77 12.36
CA GLY A 326 -8.77 -23.01 11.00
C GLY A 326 -9.63 -23.98 10.18
N ARG A 327 -10.32 -24.94 10.83
CA ARG A 327 -11.21 -25.88 10.12
C ARG A 327 -12.47 -25.18 9.65
N ARG A 328 -13.09 -24.36 10.50
CA ARG A 328 -14.27 -23.56 10.10
C ARG A 328 -13.91 -22.60 8.96
N TRP A 329 -12.75 -21.94 9.07
CA TRP A 329 -12.26 -21.05 8.02
C TRP A 329 -12.02 -21.77 6.69
N HIS A 330 -11.35 -22.93 6.72
CA HIS A 330 -11.10 -23.73 5.52
C HIS A 330 -12.41 -24.19 4.86
N ALA A 331 -13.36 -24.70 5.65
CA ALA A 331 -14.67 -25.10 5.14
C ALA A 331 -15.45 -23.93 4.53
N MET A 332 -15.37 -22.73 5.14
CA MET A 332 -15.92 -21.50 4.56
C MET A 332 -15.24 -21.16 3.23
N ALA A 333 -13.91 -21.18 3.17
CA ALA A 333 -13.15 -20.86 1.96
C ALA A 333 -13.49 -21.81 0.79
N GLN A 334 -13.64 -23.11 1.07
CA GLN A 334 -14.12 -24.09 0.08
C GLN A 334 -15.52 -23.76 -0.46
N ARG A 335 -16.46 -23.37 0.43
CA ARG A 335 -17.80 -22.95 0.02
C ARG A 335 -17.76 -21.67 -0.83
N ILE A 336 -16.93 -20.69 -0.46
CA ILE A 336 -16.72 -19.47 -1.24
C ILE A 336 -16.17 -19.82 -2.63
N ALA A 337 -15.15 -20.67 -2.72
CA ALA A 337 -14.54 -21.07 -3.98
C ALA A 337 -15.54 -21.78 -4.91
N ALA A 338 -16.31 -22.73 -4.38
CA ALA A 338 -17.34 -23.43 -5.15
C ALA A 338 -18.44 -22.50 -5.66
N GLU A 339 -18.89 -21.55 -4.83
CA GLU A 339 -19.91 -20.57 -5.23
C GLU A 339 -19.36 -19.56 -6.24
N ALA A 340 -18.10 -19.16 -6.09
CA ALA A 340 -17.42 -18.26 -7.02
C ALA A 340 -17.22 -18.89 -8.40
N GLU A 341 -16.83 -20.16 -8.45
CA GLU A 341 -16.77 -20.94 -9.70
C GLU A 341 -18.15 -21.03 -10.35
N ARG A 342 -19.18 -21.39 -9.58
CA ARG A 342 -20.57 -21.51 -10.05
C ARG A 342 -21.11 -20.21 -10.67
N LEU A 343 -20.73 -19.06 -10.11
CA LEU A 343 -21.22 -17.74 -10.51
C LEU A 343 -20.27 -16.96 -11.43
N GLY A 344 -19.10 -17.50 -11.75
CA GLY A 344 -18.08 -16.79 -12.55
C GLY A 344 -17.49 -15.57 -11.84
N VAL A 345 -17.42 -15.61 -10.50
CA VAL A 345 -16.84 -14.54 -9.67
C VAL A 345 -15.36 -14.83 -9.44
N THR A 346 -14.52 -13.81 -9.62
CA THR A 346 -13.10 -13.86 -9.25
C THR A 346 -12.95 -13.56 -7.77
N VAL A 347 -12.45 -14.54 -7.02
CA VAL A 347 -11.97 -14.32 -5.66
C VAL A 347 -10.61 -13.65 -5.74
N VAL A 348 -10.52 -12.41 -5.27
CA VAL A 348 -9.28 -11.63 -5.24
C VAL A 348 -8.57 -11.96 -3.95
N ASP A 349 -7.41 -12.62 -4.05
CA ASP A 349 -6.57 -12.93 -2.91
C ASP A 349 -6.16 -11.64 -2.20
N ALA A 350 -6.52 -11.55 -0.92
CA ALA A 350 -5.89 -10.59 -0.04
C ALA A 350 -4.55 -11.22 0.36
N PHE A 351 -3.51 -10.89 -0.42
CA PHE A 351 -2.06 -11.21 -0.35
C PHE A 351 -1.42 -11.41 1.05
N GLN A 352 -2.15 -11.16 2.13
CA GLN A 352 -1.68 -11.02 3.48
C GLN A 352 -2.34 -11.98 4.47
N TYR A 353 -3.36 -12.77 4.08
CA TYR A 353 -4.24 -13.40 5.07
C TYR A 353 -4.90 -14.69 4.58
N SER A 354 -4.26 -15.48 3.73
CA SER A 354 -4.71 -16.86 3.62
C SER A 354 -4.41 -17.50 4.97
N TRP A 355 -5.42 -17.85 5.77
CA TRP A 355 -5.26 -18.48 7.08
C TRP A 355 -5.80 -19.91 6.99
N GLY A 356 -5.09 -20.88 7.57
CA GLY A 356 -5.59 -22.26 7.69
C GLY A 356 -4.57 -23.31 7.26
N GLY A 357 -4.05 -24.06 8.24
CA GLY A 357 -3.46 -25.36 7.99
C GLY A 357 -4.56 -26.42 7.98
N GLU A 358 -4.57 -27.29 6.97
CA GLU A 358 -5.58 -28.36 6.81
C GLU A 358 -5.49 -29.43 7.93
N GLU A 359 -4.33 -29.59 8.57
CA GLU A 359 -4.05 -30.80 9.38
C GLU A 359 -4.21 -30.59 10.90
N ASP A 360 -4.04 -29.37 11.43
CA ASP A 360 -3.97 -29.16 12.89
C ASP A 360 -5.13 -28.33 13.48
N GLY A 361 -5.97 -27.74 12.62
CA GLY A 361 -7.08 -26.84 13.02
C GLY A 361 -6.65 -25.47 13.54
N ALA A 362 -5.34 -25.16 13.52
CA ALA A 362 -4.82 -23.85 13.89
C ALA A 362 -5.11 -22.80 12.79
N PHE A 363 -5.63 -21.66 13.21
CA PHE A 363 -5.72 -20.47 12.37
C PHE A 363 -4.36 -19.78 12.32
N ALA A 364 -3.59 -20.08 11.26
CA ALA A 364 -2.25 -19.55 11.03
C ALA A 364 -2.12 -19.04 9.59
N PRO A 365 -1.26 -18.03 9.33
CA PRO A 365 -1.03 -17.56 7.97
C PRO A 365 -0.45 -18.69 7.11
N ILE A 366 -0.92 -18.82 5.87
CA ILE A 366 -0.39 -19.75 4.87
C ILE A 366 0.99 -19.27 4.39
N ASN A 367 1.22 -17.95 4.43
CA ASN A 367 2.53 -17.39 4.15
C ASN A 367 3.44 -17.48 5.38
N LYS A 368 4.61 -18.13 5.23
CA LYS A 368 5.65 -18.30 6.27
C LYS A 368 6.70 -17.18 6.27
N GLU A 369 6.49 -16.17 5.43
CA GLU A 369 7.34 -14.99 5.36
C GLU A 369 7.33 -14.22 6.69
N GLY A 370 8.52 -13.76 7.09
CA GLY A 370 8.69 -12.96 8.30
C GLY A 370 8.58 -11.46 8.02
N VAL A 371 8.79 -10.63 9.03
CA VAL A 371 8.73 -9.18 8.88
C VAL A 371 9.76 -8.64 7.88
N LYS A 372 10.89 -9.35 7.72
CA LYS A 372 11.93 -9.08 6.73
C LYS A 372 11.44 -9.14 5.28
N ASP A 373 10.37 -9.89 5.03
CA ASP A 373 9.80 -10.15 3.71
C ASP A 373 8.57 -9.25 3.45
N CYS A 374 8.17 -8.43 4.44
CA CYS A 374 7.02 -7.54 4.33
C CYS A 374 7.27 -6.44 3.28
N PRO A 375 6.51 -6.40 2.17
CA PRO A 375 6.72 -5.39 1.14
C PRO A 375 6.24 -4.00 1.58
N LEU A 376 5.32 -3.92 2.55
CA LEU A 376 4.70 -2.67 2.96
C LEU A 376 5.66 -1.76 3.73
N ILE A 377 6.56 -2.34 4.53
CA ILE A 377 7.53 -1.56 5.31
C ILE A 377 8.46 -0.71 4.43
N HIS A 378 8.63 -1.12 3.18
CA HIS A 378 9.48 -0.48 2.19
C HIS A 378 8.71 0.31 1.13
N ARG A 379 7.48 -0.10 0.80
CA ARG A 379 6.76 0.40 -0.41
C ARG A 379 5.50 1.20 -0.12
N GLN A 380 5.03 1.22 1.12
CA GLN A 380 3.81 1.89 1.52
C GLN A 380 4.08 2.98 2.56
N HIS A 381 3.46 4.14 2.32
CA HIS A 381 3.40 5.24 3.27
C HIS A 381 1.94 5.52 3.59
N PHE A 382 1.60 5.63 4.86
CA PHE A 382 0.23 5.82 5.33
C PHE A 382 0.13 7.06 6.21
N PHE A 383 -0.78 7.98 5.86
CA PHE A 383 -1.00 9.25 6.57
C PHE A 383 -2.43 9.33 7.08
N ASN A 384 -2.59 9.26 8.40
CA ASN A 384 -3.88 9.37 9.07
C ASN A 384 -4.31 10.85 9.18
N ALA A 385 -5.62 11.11 9.20
CA ALA A 385 -6.15 12.46 9.36
C ALA A 385 -5.84 13.09 10.72
N ASN A 386 -5.58 12.31 11.76
CA ASN A 386 -5.11 12.78 13.06
C ASN A 386 -3.63 13.23 13.07
N GLY A 387 -2.89 13.05 11.97
CA GLY A 387 -1.49 13.49 11.85
C GLY A 387 -0.47 12.36 11.97
N ASN A 388 -0.91 11.14 12.26
CA ASN A 388 -0.02 10.00 12.39
C ASN A 388 0.52 9.52 11.04
N ALA A 389 1.84 9.31 10.98
CA ALA A 389 2.53 8.66 9.87
C ALA A 389 2.80 7.18 10.22
N GLN A 390 2.51 6.29 9.28
CA GLN A 390 2.63 4.83 9.41
C GLN A 390 3.12 4.22 8.08
N MET A 391 3.59 2.98 8.09
CA MET A 391 3.92 2.18 6.91
C MET A 391 2.75 1.31 6.44
N CYS A 392 1.77 1.03 7.30
CA CYS A 392 0.61 0.20 6.98
C CYS A 392 -0.57 0.50 7.91
N CYS A 393 -1.79 0.27 7.44
CA CYS A 393 -3.03 0.44 8.19
C CYS A 393 -3.22 -0.51 9.39
N VAL A 394 -2.42 -1.59 9.49
CA VAL A 394 -2.49 -2.56 10.60
C VAL A 394 -1.43 -2.33 11.68
N GLN A 395 -0.58 -1.30 11.52
CA GLN A 395 0.39 -0.92 12.55
C GLN A 395 -0.32 -0.44 13.81
N THR A 396 0.19 -0.87 14.96
CA THR A 396 -0.41 -0.62 16.28
C THR A 396 0.03 0.71 16.88
N ALA A 397 1.11 1.30 16.36
CA ALA A 397 1.61 2.61 16.79
C ALA A 397 2.06 3.46 15.60
N PRO A 398 1.94 4.80 15.69
CA PRO A 398 2.49 5.70 14.69
C PRO A 398 4.01 5.80 14.79
N LEU A 399 4.65 6.18 13.70
CA LEU A 399 6.10 6.42 13.63
C LEU A 399 6.45 7.85 14.02
N PHE A 400 5.66 8.83 13.57
CA PHE A 400 5.83 10.26 13.84
C PHE A 400 4.59 11.05 13.41
N ASN A 401 4.57 12.36 13.66
CA ASN A 401 3.55 13.28 13.14
C ASN A 401 3.98 13.86 11.79
N TRP A 402 3.24 13.55 10.71
CA TRP A 402 3.63 13.97 9.36
C TRP A 402 3.43 15.46 9.09
N ARG A 403 2.59 16.16 9.88
CA ARG A 403 2.42 17.62 9.75
C ARG A 403 3.63 18.40 10.23
N GLU A 404 4.34 17.86 11.22
CA GLU A 404 5.55 18.46 11.78
C GLU A 404 6.78 18.17 10.89
N VAL A 405 6.87 16.94 10.39
CA VAL A 405 8.05 16.46 9.66
C VAL A 405 7.97 16.74 8.15
N GLY A 406 6.77 16.78 7.59
CA GLY A 406 6.55 16.84 6.15
C GLY A 406 6.54 15.45 5.49
N PRO A 407 5.56 15.12 4.65
CA PRO A 407 5.43 13.77 4.08
C PRO A 407 6.60 13.35 3.19
N MET A 408 7.25 14.30 2.50
CA MET A 408 8.45 14.05 1.69
C MET A 408 9.67 13.60 2.49
N ASN A 409 9.66 13.79 3.82
CA ASN A 409 10.75 13.37 4.71
C ASN A 409 10.51 12.01 5.37
N PHE A 410 9.44 11.29 5.00
CA PHE A 410 9.08 10.02 5.61
C PHE A 410 10.24 9.02 5.62
N ASP A 411 10.86 8.75 4.48
CA ASP A 411 11.95 7.77 4.37
C ASP A 411 13.24 8.17 5.09
N ARG A 412 13.37 9.45 5.47
CA ARG A 412 14.53 10.01 6.17
C ARG A 412 14.30 10.12 7.68
N HIS A 413 13.08 9.87 8.15
CA HIS A 413 12.77 10.00 9.56
C HIS A 413 13.46 8.90 10.37
N PRO A 414 14.12 9.19 11.52
CA PRO A 414 14.83 8.19 12.32
C PRO A 414 13.98 6.96 12.67
N ALA A 415 12.72 7.16 13.07
CA ALA A 415 11.81 6.04 13.39
C ALA A 415 11.49 5.12 12.18
N VAL A 416 11.52 5.66 10.95
CA VAL A 416 11.32 4.86 9.74
C VAL A 416 12.58 4.05 9.42
N ILE A 417 13.75 4.66 9.58
CA ILE A 417 15.05 4.03 9.37
C ILE A 417 15.24 2.88 10.38
N GLU A 418 14.93 3.12 11.65
CA GLU A 418 14.97 2.12 12.71
C GLU A 418 14.04 0.95 12.40
N ALA A 419 12.77 1.22 12.09
CA ALA A 419 11.80 0.18 11.78
C ALA A 419 12.21 -0.67 10.56
N ARG A 420 12.78 -0.07 9.51
CA ARG A 420 13.31 -0.84 8.36
C ARG A 420 14.55 -1.64 8.73
N SER A 421 15.44 -1.09 9.54
CA SER A 421 16.63 -1.79 10.05
C SER A 421 16.27 -3.00 10.91
N ASP A 422 15.26 -2.85 11.78
CA ASP A 422 14.70 -3.96 12.57
C ASP A 422 14.16 -5.05 11.65
N ALA A 423 13.32 -4.69 10.67
CA ALA A 423 12.73 -5.67 9.78
C ALA A 423 13.77 -6.44 8.95
N ILE A 424 14.79 -5.76 8.41
CA ILE A 424 15.90 -6.41 7.67
C ILE A 424 16.63 -7.43 8.56
N ARG A 425 16.71 -7.19 9.87
CA ARG A 425 17.30 -8.10 10.86
C ARG A 425 16.34 -9.22 11.31
N GLY A 426 15.11 -9.26 10.80
CA GLY A 426 14.05 -10.16 11.27
C GLY A 426 13.57 -9.83 12.67
N ILE A 427 13.69 -8.57 13.09
CA ILE A 427 13.18 -8.07 14.37
C ILE A 427 11.88 -7.32 14.08
N ILE A 428 10.81 -7.65 14.79
CA ILE A 428 9.52 -6.96 14.66
C ILE A 428 9.68 -5.50 15.07
N PRO A 429 9.45 -4.53 14.17
CA PRO A 429 9.52 -3.12 14.52
C PRO A 429 8.51 -2.77 15.59
N LYS A 430 8.85 -1.85 16.50
CA LYS A 430 7.99 -1.45 17.62
C LYS A 430 6.56 -1.10 17.20
N GLY A 431 6.38 -0.33 16.13
CA GLY A 431 5.05 0.05 15.60
C GLY A 431 4.26 -1.09 14.95
N CYS A 432 4.90 -2.24 14.71
CA CYS A 432 4.27 -3.46 14.20
C CYS A 432 4.02 -4.50 15.31
N SER A 433 4.51 -4.28 16.53
CA SER A 433 4.32 -5.20 17.64
C SER A 433 2.84 -5.34 17.97
N GLY A 434 2.34 -6.58 17.98
CA GLY A 434 0.91 -6.87 18.16
C GLY A 434 0.03 -6.64 16.92
N ALA A 435 0.63 -6.28 15.77
CA ALA A 435 -0.13 -6.16 14.53
C ALA A 435 -0.66 -7.54 14.09
N SER A 436 -1.95 -7.59 13.75
CA SER A 436 -2.59 -8.81 13.27
C SER A 436 -2.39 -8.95 11.77
N CYS A 437 -1.16 -9.30 11.34
CA CYS A 437 -0.82 -9.60 9.94
C CYS A 437 0.06 -10.82 9.74
N SER A 438 0.05 -11.41 8.54
CA SER A 438 0.82 -12.63 8.22
C SER A 438 2.30 -12.49 8.47
N TYR A 439 2.90 -11.34 8.16
CA TYR A 439 4.33 -11.09 8.35
C TYR A 439 4.77 -11.05 9.83
N ILE A 440 3.84 -10.72 10.74
CA ILE A 440 4.09 -10.71 12.19
C ILE A 440 3.68 -12.04 12.82
N ALA A 441 2.57 -12.62 12.36
CA ALA A 441 2.08 -13.91 12.85
C ALA A 441 2.95 -15.10 12.36
N GLY A 442 3.60 -14.98 11.19
CA GLY A 442 4.49 -15.98 10.61
C GLY A 442 5.77 -16.21 11.43
N GLU A 443 6.21 -15.23 12.21
CA GLU A 443 7.37 -15.34 13.11
C GLU A 443 7.03 -16.01 14.46
N LEU A 444 5.73 -16.14 14.77
CA LEU A 444 5.24 -16.71 16.03
C LEU A 444 4.81 -18.18 15.92
N ALA A 445 4.78 -18.78 14.72
CA ALA A 445 4.34 -20.16 14.51
C ALA A 445 5.53 -21.13 14.44
N PRO A 446 5.62 -22.14 15.35
CA PRO A 446 6.55 -23.25 15.19
C PRO A 446 6.24 -24.06 13.93
N SER A 447 7.29 -24.63 13.34
CA SER A 447 7.31 -25.41 12.10
C SER A 447 6.14 -26.40 11.92
N ALA A 448 5.14 -26.06 11.11
CA ALA A 448 4.22 -27.03 10.51
C ALA A 448 4.42 -27.05 8.99
N THR A 449 4.75 -28.21 8.43
CA THR A 449 4.92 -28.46 6.99
C THR A 449 3.57 -28.69 6.32
N THR A 450 2.84 -27.62 5.98
CA THR A 450 1.63 -27.72 5.14
C THR A 450 1.96 -27.38 3.69
N LYS A 451 1.44 -28.18 2.75
CA LYS A 451 1.55 -27.92 1.31
C LYS A 451 0.63 -26.75 0.93
N PRO A 452 1.10 -25.76 0.15
CA PRO A 452 0.22 -24.71 -0.35
C PRO A 452 -0.88 -25.31 -1.25
N LEU A 453 -2.10 -24.79 -1.11
CA LEU A 453 -3.20 -25.06 -2.04
C LEU A 453 -2.76 -24.71 -3.47
N THR A 454 -3.13 -25.55 -4.43
CA THR A 454 -2.77 -25.38 -5.85
C THR A 454 -3.23 -24.02 -6.38
N TYR A 455 -2.23 -23.22 -6.70
CA TYR A 455 -2.23 -21.91 -7.30
C TYR A 455 -3.11 -21.84 -8.56
N ILE A 456 -4.15 -21.02 -8.55
CA ILE A 456 -4.82 -20.56 -9.78
C ILE A 456 -4.28 -19.17 -10.10
N GLU A 457 -3.18 -19.18 -10.85
CA GLU A 457 -2.61 -18.00 -11.49
C GLU A 457 -3.59 -17.50 -12.57
N ARG A 458 -4.00 -16.22 -12.53
CA ARG A 458 -4.43 -15.48 -13.73
C ARG A 458 -4.49 -13.96 -13.53
N LYS A 459 -3.48 -13.32 -14.13
CA LYS A 459 -3.41 -11.98 -14.75
C LYS A 459 -4.34 -10.89 -14.19
N PHE A 460 -3.76 -9.83 -13.63
CA PHE A 460 -3.92 -8.43 -14.06
C PHE A 460 -2.94 -7.54 -13.25
N ILE A 461 -1.95 -6.97 -13.96
CA ILE A 461 -1.32 -5.67 -13.64
C ILE A 461 -2.00 -4.65 -14.57
#